data_AF-A0A0F9HJT9-F1
#
_entry.id   AF-A0A0F9HJT9-F1
#
_cell.length_a   1.000
_cell.length_b   1.000
_cell.length_c   1.000
_cell.angle_alpha   90.00
_cell.angle_beta   90.00
_cell.angle_gamma   90.00
#
_symmetry.space_group_name_H-M   'P 1'
#
loop_
_entity.id
_entity.type
_entity.pdbx_description
1 polymer ?
#
loop_
_entity_poly.entity_id
_entity_poly.type
_entity_poly.pdbx_seq_one_letter_code
_entity_poly.pdbx_strand_id
1 'polypeptide(L)' 'MNIKTHLNNAKGMLLLANEQVESGDYIGARASLAKAYSHTRELIDKVQKLVALKAMSNRPAGGP' A
#
# COMPACT_ATOMS: atom_id res chain seq x y z
N MET A 1 9.60 -5.85 2.25
CA MET A 1 9.31 -5.08 1.02
C MET A 1 9.46 -3.58 1.26
N ASN A 2 9.93 -2.87 0.24
CA ASN A 2 10.01 -1.41 0.23
C ASN A 2 8.73 -0.78 -0.36
N ILE A 3 8.59 0.54 -0.24
CA ILE A 3 7.44 1.33 -0.73
C ILE A 3 7.13 1.02 -2.20
N LYS A 4 8.18 0.96 -3.05
CA LYS A 4 8.05 0.70 -4.49
C LYS A 4 7.49 -0.70 -4.77
N THR A 5 7.92 -1.71 -4.01
CA THR A 5 7.40 -3.08 -4.16
C THR A 5 5.92 -3.16 -3.79
N HIS A 6 5.49 -2.55 -2.67
CA HIS A 6 4.07 -2.55 -2.29
C HIS A 6 3.21 -1.87 -3.36
N LEU A 7 3.66 -0.73 -3.89
CA LEU A 7 2.95 -0.02 -4.94
C LEU A 7 2.84 -0.85 -6.23
N ASN A 8 3.93 -1.48 -6.67
CA ASN A 8 3.93 -2.30 -7.88
C ASN A 8 3.01 -3.52 -7.73
N ASN A 9 3.06 -4.20 -6.59
CA ASN A 9 2.19 -5.34 -6.32
C ASN A 9 0.72 -4.94 -6.26
N ALA A 10 0.39 -3.82 -5.60
CA ALA A 10 -0.97 -3.30 -5.57
C ALA A 10 -1.50 -3.00 -6.98
N LYS A 11 -0.70 -2.34 -7.83
CA LYS A 11 -1.05 -2.07 -9.23
C LYS A 11 -1.28 -3.35 -10.04
N GLY A 12 -0.38 -4.33 -9.90
CA GLY A 12 -0.53 -5.61 -10.59
C GLY A 12 -1.81 -6.35 -10.18
N MET A 13 -2.15 -6.34 -8.90
CA MET A 13 -3.39 -6.95 -8.40
C MET A 13 -4.66 -6.22 -8.87
N LEU A 14 -4.62 -4.89 -9.04
CA LEU A 14 -5.73 -4.14 -9.61
C LEU A 14 -5.94 -4.44 -11.10
N LEU A 15 -4.86 -4.57 -11.87
CA LEU A 15 -4.93 -4.96 -13.28
C LEU A 15 -5.52 -6.37 -13.42
N LEU A 16 -5.01 -7.34 -12.65
CA LEU A 16 -5.54 -8.70 -12.64
C LEU A 16 -7.02 -8.73 -12.23
N ALA A 17 -7.42 -7.93 -11.23
CA ALA A 17 -8.82 -7.85 -10.83
C ALA A 17 -9.73 -7.37 -11.97
N ASN A 18 -9.28 -6.41 -12.77
CA ASN A 18 -10.05 -5.95 -13.94
C ASN A 18 -10.18 -7.05 -15.00
N GLU A 19 -9.08 -7.74 -15.33
CA GLU A 19 -9.10 -8.88 -16.26
C GLU A 19 -10.03 -10.01 -15.77
N GLN A 20 -10.05 -10.25 -14.46
CA GLN A 20 -10.95 -11.22 -13.82
C GLN A 20 -12.41 -10.78 -13.90
N VAL A 21 -12.71 -9.49 -13.74
CA VAL A 21 -14.08 -8.96 -13.95
C VAL A 21 -14.52 -9.12 -15.40
N GLU A 22 -13.65 -8.78 -16.36
CA GLU A 22 -13.94 -8.90 -17.80
C GLU A 22 -14.18 -10.34 -18.24
N SER A 23 -13.50 -11.30 -17.60
CA SER A 23 -13.68 -12.74 -17.83
C SER A 23 -14.80 -13.38 -17.00
N GLY A 24 -15.46 -12.63 -16.12
CA GLY A 24 -16.55 -13.13 -15.26
C GLY A 24 -16.09 -13.87 -13.99
N ASP A 25 -14.80 -13.89 -13.70
CA ASP A 25 -14.22 -14.43 -12.45
C ASP A 25 -14.34 -13.42 -11.30
N TYR A 26 -15.55 -13.19 -10.80
CA TYR A 26 -15.79 -12.25 -9.71
C TYR A 26 -15.17 -12.68 -8.37
N ILE A 27 -15.02 -13.98 -8.14
CA ILE A 27 -14.40 -14.51 -6.91
C ILE A 27 -12.90 -14.21 -6.94
N GLY A 28 -12.24 -14.48 -8.06
CA GLY A 28 -10.85 -14.14 -8.27
C GLY A 28 -10.61 -12.64 -8.21
N ALA A 29 -11.46 -11.84 -8.87
CA ALA A 29 -11.37 -10.38 -8.84
C ALA A 29 -11.43 -9.86 -7.39
N ARG A 30 -12.36 -10.37 -6.58
CA ARG A 30 -12.47 -10.01 -5.17
C ARG A 30 -11.21 -10.38 -4.38
N ALA A 31 -10.62 -11.55 -4.64
CA ALA A 31 -9.38 -11.97 -3.98
C ALA A 31 -8.19 -11.06 -4.37
N SER A 32 -8.10 -10.68 -5.65
CA SER A 32 -7.08 -9.75 -6.17
C SER A 32 -7.25 -8.35 -5.56
N LEU A 33 -8.48 -7.83 -5.48
CA LEU A 33 -8.77 -6.57 -4.80
C LEU A 33 -8.38 -6.59 -3.32
N ALA A 34 -8.66 -7.69 -2.60
CA ALA A 34 -8.25 -7.83 -1.20
C ALA A 34 -6.72 -7.79 -1.03
N LYS A 35 -5.97 -8.42 -1.95
CA LYS A 35 -4.50 -8.35 -1.97
C LYS A 35 -3.99 -6.94 -2.28
N ALA A 36 -4.60 -6.25 -3.26
CA ALA A 36 -4.27 -4.87 -3.59
C ALA A 36 -4.48 -3.94 -2.38
N TYR A 37 -5.60 -4.11 -1.67
CA TYR A 37 -5.89 -3.37 -0.44
C TYR A 37 -4.84 -3.62 0.65
N SER A 38 -4.47 -4.88 0.89
CA SER A 38 -3.44 -5.23 1.87
C SER A 38 -2.10 -4.56 1.56
N HIS A 39 -1.65 -4.60 0.30
CA HIS A 39 -0.42 -3.92 -0.10
C HIS A 39 -0.50 -2.39 0.06
N THR A 40 -1.65 -1.79 -0.25
CA THR A 40 -1.88 -0.36 -0.10
C THR A 40 -1.89 0.07 1.37
N ARG A 41 -2.45 -0.77 2.26
CA ARG A 41 -2.44 -0.51 3.71
C ARG A 41 -1.03 -0.52 4.27
N GLU A 42 -0.23 -1.54 3.94
CA GLU A 42 1.19 -1.60 4.31
C GLU A 42 2.00 -0.41 3.79
N LEU A 43 1.67 0.08 2.59
CA LEU A 43 2.28 1.26 2.00
C LEU A 43 1.97 2.52 2.84
N ILE A 44 0.70 2.73 3.19
CA ILE A 44 0.25 3.84 4.03
C ILE A 44 0.95 3.81 5.38
N ASP A 45 1.01 2.65 6.04
CA ASP A 45 1.65 2.49 7.34
C ASP A 45 3.15 2.86 7.29
N LYS A 46 3.84 2.47 6.21
CA LYS A 46 5.25 2.84 6.00
C LYS A 46 5.43 4.34 5.78
N VAL A 47 4.57 4.96 4.97
CA VAL A 47 4.61 6.41 4.72
C VAL A 47 4.34 7.19 6.01
N GLN A 48 3.34 6.78 6.79
CA GLN A 48 3.03 7.40 8.08
C GLN A 48 4.19 7.31 9.06
N LYS A 49 4.86 6.14 9.15
CA LYS A 49 6.08 5.99 9.96
C LYS A 49 7.19 6.94 9.53
N LEU A 50 7.41 7.12 8.23
CA LEU A 50 8.42 8.06 7.72
C LEU A 50 8.08 9.51 8.05
N VAL A 51 6.81 9.90 7.92
CA VAL A 51 6.33 11.24 8.29
C VAL A 51 6.53 11.49 9.78
N ALA A 52 6.19 10.52 10.64
CA ALA A 52 6.39 10.61 12.08
C ALA A 52 7.88 10.71 12.45
N LEU A 53 8.75 9.91 11.83
CA LEU A 53 10.21 9.98 12.03
C LEU A 53 10.77 11.34 11.62
N LYS A 54 10.33 11.89 10.48
CA LYS A 54 10.73 13.23 10.04
C LYS A 54 10.29 14.31 11.03
N ALA A 55 9.06 14.22 11.55
CA ALA A 55 8.55 15.16 12.55
C ALA A 55 9.36 15.11 13.85
N MET A 56 9.77 13.91 14.30
CA MET A 56 10.63 13.74 15.47
C MET A 56 12.06 14.24 15.25
N SER A 57 12.63 14.01 14.07
CA SER A 57 13.96 14.52 13.70
C SER A 57 14.01 16.04 13.60
N ASN A 58 12.87 16.68 13.33
CA ASN A 58 12.75 18.15 13.28
C ASN A 58 12.44 18.79 14.64
N ARG A 59 12.29 18.02 15.72
CA ARG A 59 12.19 18.61 17.07
C ARG A 59 13.58 19.11 17.48
N PRO A 60 13.73 20.40 17.82
CA PRO A 60 15.00 20.89 18.36
C PRO A 60 15.30 20.12 19.65
N ALA A 61 16.54 19.64 19.75
CA ALA A 61 17.08 19.08 20.99
C ALA A 61 17.29 20.23 21.98
N GLY A 62 16.25 20.64 22.70
CA GLY A 62 16.36 21.67 23.74
C GLY A 62 15.05 22.36 24.07
N GLY A 63 14.61 22.19 25.31
CA GLY A 63 13.44 22.80 25.94
C GLY A 63 12.84 21.77 26.89
N PRO A 64 12.88 21.96 28.22
CA PRO A 64 13.03 23.19 29.01
C PRO A 64 14.47 23.61 29.32
#